data_AF-A0A9E1X609-F1
#
_entry.id   AF-A0A9E1X609-F1
#
_cell.length_a   1.000
_cell.length_b   1.000
_cell.length_c   1.000
_cell.angle_alpha   90.00
_cell.angle_beta   90.00
_cell.angle_gamma   90.00
#
_symmetry.space_group_name_H-M   'P 1'
#
loop_
_entity.id
_entity.type
_entity.pdbx_description
1 polymer ?
#
loop_
_entity_poly.entity_id
_entity_poly.type
_entity_poly.pdbx_seq_one_letter_code
_entity_poly.pdbx_strand_id
1 'polypeptide(L)'
;MISKSKKIRNTVSLYRHICGTFLSLFLLTGLSYTANAGEQIFVFSQENINQNVKIRALTTIKSRLSRAGFLVRDNVSLLSSIGIFADTPKSFVLRRSETLAQLAGNSTLIFVDSTITDAGLSRELRMSAELYSTASNSFLTSWSVPNTTLTLPNDCSQPCSNSLLADEAERMADTLAASLVQLLQRPTGASDLVGNTIAILDVEIIDFTNAEVIQLVDLMRNEFPGFVDITRVQSSGPRYRMLYHTSADLQKLATWVDISLEEIGLKVDTDVQRIITEQRIDVRRIDPATRKGSTGNTLKYN
;
A
#
# COMPACT_ATOMS: atom_id res chain seq x y z
N MET A 1 -0.96 -14.36 93.22
CA MET A 1 -0.21 -13.17 93.67
C MET A 1 0.52 -12.58 92.46
N ILE A 2 0.30 -11.27 92.19
CA ILE A 2 1.31 -10.22 91.84
C ILE A 2 2.32 -10.58 90.71
N SER A 3 2.69 -9.77 89.71
CA SER A 3 2.33 -8.47 89.13
C SER A 3 3.28 -8.27 87.92
N LYS A 4 2.77 -7.65 86.85
CA LYS A 4 3.40 -6.84 85.78
C LYS A 4 4.94 -6.79 85.65
N SER A 5 5.46 -6.83 84.40
CA SER A 5 6.02 -5.62 83.73
C SER A 5 6.59 -5.88 82.31
N LYS A 6 6.09 -5.05 81.37
CA LYS A 6 6.62 -4.52 80.09
C LYS A 6 8.01 -4.91 79.54
N LYS A 7 7.98 -5.22 78.21
CA LYS A 7 8.76 -4.70 77.06
C LYS A 7 10.30 -4.61 77.16
N ILE A 8 11.01 -5.18 76.18
CA ILE A 8 12.05 -4.49 75.36
C ILE A 8 12.27 -5.21 74.01
N ARG A 9 12.13 -4.40 72.95
CA ARG A 9 12.68 -4.38 71.58
C ARG A 9 13.18 -5.69 70.91
N ASN A 10 12.44 -6.09 69.88
CA ASN A 10 12.98 -6.75 68.70
C ASN A 10 13.76 -5.73 67.85
N THR A 11 15.06 -5.95 67.71
CA THR A 11 15.88 -5.50 66.58
C THR A 11 16.06 -6.69 65.65
N VAL A 12 15.29 -6.77 64.57
CA VAL A 12 15.60 -7.67 63.45
C VAL A 12 15.33 -6.96 62.13
N SER A 13 16.45 -6.56 61.54
CA SER A 13 16.79 -6.70 60.12
C SER A 13 15.79 -6.18 59.09
N LEU A 14 16.09 -4.97 58.62
CA LEU A 14 15.58 -4.29 57.43
C LEU A 14 16.06 -4.98 56.12
N TYR A 15 15.96 -6.30 56.03
CA TYR A 15 16.50 -7.10 54.92
C TYR A 15 15.46 -8.02 54.29
N ARG A 16 14.18 -7.62 54.32
CA ARG A 16 13.09 -8.43 53.78
C ARG A 16 12.06 -7.69 52.95
N HIS A 17 12.35 -6.45 52.52
CA HIS A 17 11.45 -5.64 51.68
C HIS A 17 12.08 -5.15 50.37
N ILE A 18 13.24 -5.69 49.96
CA ILE A 18 13.84 -5.44 48.62
C ILE A 18 13.82 -6.75 47.81
N CYS A 19 12.67 -7.42 47.79
CA CYS A 19 12.44 -8.62 46.98
C CYS A 19 11.03 -8.62 46.38
N GLY A 20 10.49 -7.41 46.11
CA GLY A 20 9.10 -7.23 45.67
C GLY A 20 8.89 -6.16 44.59
N THR A 21 9.94 -5.51 44.08
CA THR A 21 9.80 -4.45 43.05
C THR A 21 11.05 -4.37 42.16
N PHE A 22 11.41 -5.47 41.49
CA PHE A 22 12.39 -5.46 40.40
C PHE A 22 12.04 -6.51 39.34
N LEU A 23 10.76 -6.56 38.95
CA LEU A 23 10.28 -7.35 37.81
C LEU A 23 9.42 -6.47 36.89
N SER A 24 9.88 -5.24 36.62
CA SER A 24 9.21 -4.29 35.74
C SER A 24 10.21 -3.46 34.94
N LEU A 25 11.08 -4.09 34.15
CA LEU A 25 11.74 -3.39 33.04
C LEU A 25 12.39 -4.36 32.04
N PHE A 26 11.61 -5.26 31.45
CA PHE A 26 11.98 -5.87 30.15
C PHE A 26 10.71 -6.02 29.30
N LEU A 27 9.93 -4.93 29.22
CA LEU A 27 9.09 -4.65 28.05
C LEU A 27 10.03 -4.10 26.97
N LEU A 28 10.83 -5.00 26.39
CA LEU A 28 11.28 -4.80 25.01
C LEU A 28 10.03 -5.05 24.17
N THR A 29 9.29 -3.96 23.93
CA THR A 29 8.39 -3.85 22.80
C THR A 29 9.23 -4.00 21.53
N GLY A 30 9.56 -5.23 21.19
CA GLY A 30 9.69 -5.61 19.81
C GLY A 30 8.30 -5.40 19.22
N LEU A 31 8.08 -4.21 18.65
CA LEU A 31 6.99 -3.98 17.71
C LEU A 31 7.23 -4.95 16.56
N SER A 32 6.76 -6.18 16.75
CA SER A 32 6.64 -7.17 15.70
C SER A 32 5.47 -6.69 14.87
N TYR A 33 5.77 -5.76 13.96
CA TYR A 33 4.87 -5.38 12.90
C TYR A 33 4.65 -6.63 12.06
N THR A 34 3.56 -7.35 12.33
CA THR A 34 3.08 -8.40 11.45
C THR A 34 2.55 -7.71 10.21
N ALA A 35 3.34 -7.69 9.14
CA ALA A 35 2.77 -7.42 7.82
C ALA A 35 1.64 -8.41 7.54
N ASN A 36 0.63 -7.96 6.78
CA ASN A 36 -0.48 -8.78 6.31
C ASN A 36 0.04 -10.12 5.78
N ALA A 37 -0.33 -11.21 6.46
CA ALA A 37 0.12 -12.57 6.18
C ALA A 37 -0.47 -13.18 4.88
N GLY A 38 -0.80 -12.37 3.87
CA GLY A 38 -1.49 -12.82 2.66
C GLY A 38 -1.15 -12.09 1.37
N GLU A 39 -0.56 -10.88 1.42
CA GLU A 39 -0.24 -10.14 0.20
C GLU A 39 1.07 -10.64 -0.41
N GLN A 40 0.95 -11.26 -1.59
CA GLN A 40 2.07 -11.84 -2.32
C GLN A 40 2.71 -10.80 -3.21
N ILE A 41 4.04 -10.72 -3.18
CA ILE A 41 4.79 -9.75 -3.98
C ILE A 41 5.69 -10.47 -4.97
N PHE A 42 5.58 -10.09 -6.23
CA PHE A 42 6.55 -10.45 -7.27
C PHE A 42 7.37 -9.23 -7.64
N VAL A 43 8.69 -9.35 -7.65
CA VAL A 43 9.61 -8.27 -7.98
C VAL A 43 10.37 -8.61 -9.27
N PHE A 44 10.22 -7.78 -10.29
CA PHE A 44 10.84 -7.91 -11.59
C PHE A 44 11.80 -6.73 -11.84
N SER A 45 12.83 -6.95 -12.66
CA SER A 45 13.63 -5.86 -13.21
C SER A 45 13.15 -5.56 -14.62
N GLN A 46 13.17 -4.28 -15.01
CA GLN A 46 13.11 -3.90 -16.41
C GLN A 46 14.51 -4.06 -17.04
N GLU A 47 14.56 -4.42 -18.33
CA GLU A 47 15.82 -4.51 -19.09
C GLU A 47 16.42 -3.10 -19.22
N ASN A 48 17.69 -2.90 -18.80
CA ASN A 48 18.64 -1.88 -19.35
C ASN A 48 19.93 -1.62 -18.52
N ILE A 49 20.35 -2.49 -17.61
CA ILE A 49 21.58 -2.27 -16.82
C ILE A 49 22.50 -3.47 -16.72
N ASN A 50 23.75 -3.18 -16.33
CA ASN A 50 24.75 -4.16 -15.92
C ASN A 50 24.13 -5.24 -15.00
N GLN A 51 24.38 -6.51 -15.31
CA GLN A 51 23.81 -7.65 -14.57
C GLN A 51 24.11 -7.61 -13.07
N ASN A 52 25.30 -7.14 -12.66
CA ASN A 52 25.65 -7.03 -11.24
C ASN A 52 24.79 -5.99 -10.52
N VAL A 53 24.56 -4.85 -11.16
CA VAL A 53 23.69 -3.78 -10.66
C VAL A 53 22.25 -4.31 -10.51
N LYS A 54 21.76 -5.03 -11.52
CA LYS A 54 20.41 -5.62 -11.53
C LYS A 54 20.22 -6.62 -10.40
N ILE A 55 21.14 -7.58 -10.29
CA ILE A 55 21.06 -8.65 -9.29
C ILE A 55 21.13 -8.06 -7.88
N ARG A 56 22.06 -7.13 -7.61
CA ARG A 56 22.17 -6.50 -6.30
C ARG A 56 20.92 -5.70 -5.94
N ALA A 57 20.45 -4.85 -6.84
CA ALA A 57 19.25 -4.04 -6.60
C ALA A 57 18.02 -4.93 -6.31
N LEU A 58 17.76 -5.93 -7.15
CA LEU A 58 16.63 -6.85 -6.96
C LEU A 58 16.75 -7.64 -5.66
N THR A 59 17.93 -8.15 -5.34
CA THR A 59 18.16 -8.94 -4.11
C THR A 59 17.92 -8.07 -2.88
N THR A 60 18.42 -6.84 -2.88
CA THR A 60 18.22 -5.90 -1.78
C THR A 60 16.75 -5.55 -1.58
N ILE A 61 16.02 -5.27 -2.67
CA ILE A 61 14.58 -4.96 -2.60
C ILE A 61 13.78 -6.15 -2.08
N LYS A 62 13.96 -7.34 -2.68
CA LYS A 62 13.29 -8.59 -2.25
C LYS A 62 13.57 -8.88 -0.78
N SER A 63 14.83 -8.75 -0.37
CA SER A 63 15.26 -9.03 1.01
C SER A 63 14.65 -8.04 2.01
N ARG A 64 14.63 -6.74 1.69
CA ARG A 64 14.02 -5.74 2.58
C ARG A 64 12.50 -5.89 2.69
N LEU A 65 11.81 -6.15 1.59
CA LEU A 65 10.37 -6.42 1.59
C LEU A 65 10.04 -7.68 2.41
N SER A 66 10.82 -8.75 2.24
CA SER A 66 10.66 -9.96 3.05
C SER A 66 10.90 -9.71 4.54
N ARG A 67 11.95 -8.95 4.91
CA ARG A 67 12.21 -8.52 6.31
C ARG A 67 11.10 -7.63 6.87
N ALA A 68 10.43 -6.86 6.01
CA ALA A 68 9.27 -6.06 6.38
C ALA A 68 7.97 -6.88 6.50
N GLY A 69 8.03 -8.20 6.28
CA GLY A 69 6.97 -9.17 6.50
C GLY A 69 6.14 -9.53 5.25
N PHE A 70 6.47 -8.97 4.08
CA PHE A 70 5.76 -9.31 2.84
C PHE A 70 6.14 -10.71 2.34
N LEU A 71 5.18 -11.43 1.74
CA LEU A 71 5.42 -12.73 1.12
C LEU A 71 6.00 -12.53 -0.28
N VAL A 72 7.31 -12.30 -0.36
CA VAL A 72 8.03 -12.15 -1.62
C VAL A 72 8.18 -13.51 -2.30
N ARG A 73 7.57 -13.67 -3.48
CA ARG A 73 7.63 -14.90 -4.27
C ARG A 73 8.79 -14.85 -5.26
N ASP A 74 9.59 -15.91 -5.23
CA ASP A 74 10.64 -16.18 -6.22
C ASP A 74 10.45 -17.57 -6.86
N ASN A 75 9.18 -17.95 -7.08
CA ASN A 75 8.85 -19.29 -7.55
C ASN A 75 9.08 -19.40 -9.06
N VAL A 76 10.34 -19.64 -9.43
CA VAL A 76 10.80 -19.80 -10.82
C VAL A 76 9.96 -20.86 -11.55
N SER A 77 9.57 -21.95 -10.88
CA SER A 77 8.75 -23.00 -11.50
C SER A 77 7.36 -22.51 -11.88
N LEU A 78 6.68 -21.79 -10.98
CA LEU A 78 5.37 -21.19 -11.25
C LEU A 78 5.45 -20.16 -12.38
N LEU A 79 6.42 -19.25 -12.32
CA LEU A 79 6.59 -18.21 -13.35
C LEU A 79 6.91 -18.83 -14.72
N SER A 80 7.80 -19.83 -14.76
CA SER A 80 8.16 -20.51 -16.00
C SER A 80 7.00 -21.27 -16.65
N SER A 81 6.06 -21.81 -15.85
CA SER A 81 4.87 -22.52 -16.34
C SER A 81 3.93 -21.65 -17.17
N ILE A 82 3.99 -20.33 -16.98
CA ILE A 82 3.22 -19.33 -17.72
C ILE A 82 4.10 -18.49 -18.67
N GLY A 83 5.35 -18.91 -18.88
CA GLY A 83 6.28 -18.26 -19.80
C GLY A 83 6.90 -16.97 -19.28
N ILE A 84 6.92 -16.76 -17.95
CA ILE A 84 7.60 -15.63 -17.32
C ILE A 84 8.98 -16.10 -16.80
N PHE A 85 10.01 -15.43 -17.29
CA PHE A 85 11.43 -15.61 -16.97
C PHE A 85 12.05 -14.30 -16.46
N ALA A 86 13.31 -14.35 -15.98
CA ALA A 86 13.99 -13.24 -15.34
C ALA A 86 14.01 -11.92 -16.14
N ASP A 87 14.13 -12.00 -17.47
CA ASP A 87 14.22 -10.84 -18.37
C ASP A 87 12.93 -10.63 -19.19
N THR A 88 11.80 -11.12 -18.68
CA THR A 88 10.53 -10.99 -19.40
C THR A 88 10.07 -9.52 -19.42
N PRO A 89 9.72 -8.96 -20.59
CA PRO A 89 9.27 -7.58 -20.68
C PRO A 89 8.05 -7.31 -19.80
N LYS A 90 8.00 -6.14 -19.15
CA LYS A 90 6.87 -5.70 -18.32
C LYS A 90 5.52 -5.92 -19.00
N SER A 91 5.40 -5.54 -20.28
CA SER A 91 4.15 -5.68 -21.04
C SER A 91 3.69 -7.13 -21.24
N PHE A 92 4.62 -8.09 -21.21
CA PHE A 92 4.28 -9.51 -21.26
C PHE A 92 3.82 -10.01 -19.90
N VAL A 93 4.52 -9.64 -18.82
CA VAL A 93 4.13 -9.98 -17.44
C VAL A 93 2.73 -9.45 -17.13
N LEU A 94 2.45 -8.19 -17.47
CA LEU A 94 1.14 -7.57 -17.27
C LEU A 94 0.02 -8.24 -18.07
N ARG A 95 0.30 -8.73 -19.28
CA ARG A 95 -0.67 -9.51 -20.08
C ARG A 95 -0.99 -10.88 -19.47
N ARG A 96 -0.19 -11.35 -18.51
CA ARG A 96 -0.36 -12.62 -17.79
C ARG A 96 -0.80 -12.41 -16.34
N SER A 97 -1.16 -11.18 -15.95
CA SER A 97 -1.55 -10.83 -14.57
C SER A 97 -2.73 -11.66 -14.06
N GLU A 98 -3.74 -11.89 -14.90
CA GLU A 98 -4.91 -12.71 -14.55
C GLU A 98 -4.52 -14.18 -14.32
N THR A 99 -3.67 -14.74 -15.19
CA THR A 99 -3.14 -16.11 -15.01
C THR A 99 -2.29 -16.21 -13.74
N LEU A 100 -1.50 -15.17 -13.43
CA LEU A 100 -0.75 -15.07 -12.17
C LEU A 100 -1.69 -15.07 -10.97
N ALA A 101 -2.78 -14.28 -11.00
CA ALA A 101 -3.78 -14.25 -9.94
C ALA A 101 -4.45 -15.62 -9.73
N GLN A 102 -4.74 -16.36 -10.81
CA GLN A 102 -5.33 -17.70 -10.71
C GLN A 102 -4.38 -18.73 -10.07
N LEU A 103 -3.07 -18.64 -10.35
CA LEU A 103 -2.08 -19.60 -9.87
C LEU A 103 -1.54 -19.28 -8.48
N ALA A 104 -1.32 -18.00 -8.21
CA ALA A 104 -0.68 -17.53 -6.99
C ALA A 104 -1.65 -16.81 -6.05
N GLY A 105 -2.86 -16.46 -6.48
CA GLY A 105 -3.75 -15.55 -5.75
C GLY A 105 -3.42 -14.08 -6.00
N ASN A 106 -4.23 -13.19 -5.42
CA ASN A 106 -4.03 -11.75 -5.53
C ASN A 106 -2.64 -11.36 -5.04
N SER A 107 -1.93 -10.66 -5.92
CA SER A 107 -0.52 -10.31 -5.78
C SER A 107 -0.24 -8.92 -6.29
N THR A 108 0.74 -8.26 -5.69
CA THR A 108 1.29 -6.99 -6.15
C THR A 108 2.56 -7.25 -6.97
N LEU A 109 2.57 -6.75 -8.21
CA LEU A 109 3.71 -6.83 -9.11
C LEU A 109 4.52 -5.54 -8.99
N ILE A 110 5.80 -5.66 -8.69
CA ILE A 110 6.74 -4.54 -8.59
C ILE A 110 7.73 -4.64 -9.74
N PHE A 111 7.76 -3.64 -10.62
CA PHE A 111 8.73 -3.54 -11.70
C PHE A 111 9.76 -2.47 -11.35
N VAL A 112 10.98 -2.90 -11.06
CA VAL A 112 12.11 -2.02 -10.75
C VAL A 112 12.79 -1.64 -12.06
N ASP A 113 12.87 -0.35 -12.32
CA ASP A 113 13.65 0.21 -13.41
C ASP A 113 14.92 0.86 -12.85
N SER A 114 16.01 0.71 -13.58
CA SER A 114 17.31 1.26 -13.22
C SER A 114 18.01 1.68 -14.49
N THR A 115 18.57 2.88 -14.52
CA THR A 115 19.27 3.41 -15.69
C THR A 115 20.59 4.04 -15.28
N ILE A 116 21.62 3.80 -16.09
CA ILE A 116 22.96 4.37 -15.91
C ILE A 116 23.22 5.28 -17.11
N THR A 117 23.55 6.53 -16.85
CA THR A 117 23.97 7.50 -17.89
C THR A 117 25.44 7.83 -17.71
N ASP A 118 26.21 7.62 -18.78
CA ASP A 118 27.65 7.80 -18.80
C ASP A 118 28.03 9.25 -19.15
N ALA A 119 28.82 9.89 -18.28
CA ALA A 119 29.34 11.24 -18.47
C ALA A 119 30.85 11.31 -18.11
N GLY A 120 31.68 10.62 -18.89
CA GLY A 120 33.14 10.60 -18.69
C GLY A 120 33.54 9.75 -17.48
N LEU A 121 34.09 10.35 -16.43
CA LEU A 121 34.35 9.69 -15.15
C LEU A 121 33.13 9.71 -14.22
N SER A 122 32.14 10.52 -14.54
CA SER A 122 30.89 10.57 -13.80
C SER A 122 29.88 9.58 -14.40
N ARG A 123 29.11 8.95 -13.52
CA ARG A 123 28.01 8.04 -13.86
C ARG A 123 26.78 8.48 -13.09
N GLU A 124 25.71 8.83 -13.78
CA GLU A 124 24.42 9.13 -13.14
C GLU A 124 23.62 7.82 -13.06
N LEU A 125 23.22 7.44 -11.86
CA LEU A 125 22.35 6.30 -11.60
C LEU A 125 20.96 6.80 -11.21
N ARG A 126 19.93 6.23 -11.84
CA ARG A 126 18.52 6.44 -11.50
C ARG A 126 17.87 5.11 -11.19
N MET A 127 16.94 5.12 -10.25
CA MET A 127 16.19 3.93 -9.86
C MET A 127 14.76 4.30 -9.51
N SER A 128 13.81 3.53 -10.05
CA SER A 128 12.39 3.70 -9.80
C SER A 128 11.68 2.35 -9.76
N ALA A 129 10.44 2.34 -9.26
CA ALA A 129 9.58 1.18 -9.28
C ALA A 129 8.16 1.57 -9.65
N GLU A 130 7.48 0.68 -10.38
CA GLU A 130 6.06 0.74 -10.67
C GLU A 130 5.35 -0.47 -10.05
N LEU A 131 4.17 -0.25 -9.48
CA LEU A 131 3.38 -1.23 -8.76
C LEU A 131 2.07 -1.48 -9.49
N TYR A 132 1.68 -2.75 -9.61
CA TYR A 132 0.44 -3.17 -10.24
C TYR A 132 -0.27 -4.23 -9.41
N SER A 133 -1.61 -4.20 -9.38
CA SER A 133 -2.43 -5.23 -8.75
C SER A 133 -2.83 -6.27 -9.80
N THR A 134 -2.62 -7.55 -9.48
CA THR A 134 -3.16 -8.66 -10.29
C THR A 134 -4.66 -8.87 -10.06
N ALA A 135 -5.22 -8.38 -8.95
CA ALA A 135 -6.65 -8.51 -8.65
C ALA A 135 -7.51 -7.62 -9.56
N SER A 136 -7.09 -6.36 -9.73
CA SER A 136 -7.78 -5.37 -10.55
C SER A 136 -7.14 -5.17 -11.93
N ASN A 137 -6.06 -5.90 -12.23
CA ASN A 137 -5.24 -5.75 -13.43
C ASN A 137 -4.89 -4.28 -13.74
N SER A 138 -4.51 -3.53 -12.71
CA SER A 138 -4.40 -2.07 -12.77
C SER A 138 -3.09 -1.56 -12.18
N PHE A 139 -2.69 -0.38 -12.63
CA PHE A 139 -1.57 0.37 -12.03
C PHE A 139 -1.98 0.90 -10.66
N LEU A 140 -1.14 0.66 -9.66
CA LEU A 140 -1.35 1.14 -8.29
C LEU A 140 -0.63 2.46 -8.07
N THR A 141 0.70 2.48 -8.28
CA THR A 141 1.53 3.65 -8.02
C THR A 141 2.93 3.47 -8.60
N SER A 142 3.73 4.54 -8.59
CA SER A 142 5.15 4.52 -8.94
C SER A 142 5.95 5.36 -7.95
N TRP A 143 7.19 4.95 -7.68
CA TRP A 143 8.09 5.68 -6.79
C TRP A 143 9.50 5.71 -7.34
N SER A 144 10.21 6.83 -7.15
CA SER A 144 11.62 6.98 -7.49
C SER A 144 12.41 7.49 -6.30
N VAL A 145 13.67 7.09 -6.24
CA VAL A 145 14.63 7.67 -5.30
C VAL A 145 15.38 8.81 -5.99
N PRO A 146 15.95 9.76 -5.23
CA PRO A 146 16.80 10.79 -5.81
C PRO A 146 17.94 10.20 -6.65
N ASN A 147 18.15 10.76 -7.83
CA ASN A 147 19.26 10.38 -8.69
C ASN A 147 20.59 10.58 -7.95
N THR A 148 21.55 9.69 -8.20
CA THR A 148 22.89 9.80 -7.62
C THR A 148 23.93 9.85 -8.71
N THR A 149 24.92 10.73 -8.54
CA THR A 149 26.09 10.79 -9.42
C THR A 149 27.27 10.15 -8.70
N LEU A 150 27.82 9.10 -9.31
CA LEU A 150 29.03 8.43 -8.88
C LEU A 150 30.22 8.95 -9.70
N THR A 151 31.24 9.48 -9.03
CA THR A 151 32.51 9.86 -9.67
C THR A 151 33.50 8.71 -9.53
N LEU A 152 33.95 8.17 -10.66
CA LEU A 152 34.92 7.09 -10.70
C LEU A 152 36.35 7.63 -10.54
N PRO A 153 37.22 6.94 -9.78
CA PRO A 153 38.65 7.23 -9.77
C PRO A 153 39.26 7.14 -11.18
N ASN A 154 40.28 7.96 -11.46
CA ASN A 154 40.93 8.04 -12.78
C ASN A 154 41.56 6.71 -13.23
N ASP A 155 41.94 5.86 -12.29
CA ASP A 155 42.58 4.54 -12.48
C ASP A 155 41.59 3.37 -12.30
N CYS A 156 40.28 3.66 -12.22
CA CYS A 156 39.26 2.65 -11.98
C CYS A 156 39.04 1.78 -13.22
N SER A 157 39.52 0.54 -13.14
CA SER A 157 39.26 -0.50 -14.14
C SER A 157 37.77 -0.87 -14.22
N GLN A 158 37.36 -1.58 -15.29
CA GLN A 158 35.96 -2.00 -15.45
C GLN A 158 35.42 -2.80 -14.24
N PRO A 159 36.17 -3.75 -13.63
CA PRO A 159 35.72 -4.42 -12.41
C PRO A 159 35.52 -3.45 -11.23
N CYS A 160 36.43 -2.48 -11.05
CA CYS A 160 36.29 -1.42 -10.04
C CYS A 160 35.00 -0.63 -10.27
N SER A 161 34.77 -0.16 -11.51
CA SER A 161 33.58 0.62 -11.86
C SER A 161 32.29 -0.18 -11.64
N ASN A 162 32.27 -1.45 -12.06
CA ASN A 162 31.13 -2.34 -11.86
C ASN A 162 30.83 -2.58 -10.38
N SER A 163 31.86 -2.70 -9.53
CA SER A 163 31.68 -2.85 -8.08
C SER A 163 31.09 -1.60 -7.46
N LEU A 164 31.67 -0.42 -7.74
CA LEU A 164 31.19 0.85 -7.20
C LEU A 164 29.75 1.14 -7.64
N LEU A 165 29.40 0.86 -8.90
CA LEU A 165 28.02 0.98 -9.39
C LEU A 165 27.06 0.01 -8.71
N ALA A 166 27.51 -1.22 -8.42
CA ALA A 166 26.67 -2.21 -7.74
C ALA A 166 26.45 -1.87 -6.27
N ASP A 167 27.46 -1.35 -5.58
CA ASP A 167 27.37 -0.87 -4.19
C ASP A 167 26.42 0.34 -4.10
N GLU A 168 26.52 1.28 -5.05
CA GLU A 168 25.64 2.44 -5.09
C GLU A 168 24.18 2.05 -5.43
N ALA A 169 24.00 1.11 -6.36
CA ALA A 169 22.69 0.58 -6.68
C ALA A 169 22.05 -0.17 -5.52
N GLU A 170 22.83 -0.91 -4.74
CA GLU A 170 22.38 -1.54 -3.51
C GLU A 170 21.87 -0.52 -2.49
N ARG A 171 22.59 0.60 -2.28
CA ARG A 171 22.17 1.69 -1.40
C ARG A 171 20.87 2.37 -1.88
N MET A 172 20.77 2.64 -3.17
CA MET A 172 19.56 3.20 -3.79
C MET A 172 18.38 2.24 -3.70
N ALA A 173 18.61 0.94 -3.94
CA ALA A 173 17.63 -0.12 -3.84
C ALA A 173 17.12 -0.31 -2.41
N ASP A 174 18.01 -0.21 -1.41
CA ASP A 174 17.62 -0.21 -0.01
C ASP A 174 16.68 0.97 0.28
N THR A 175 17.06 2.18 -0.14
CA THR A 175 16.23 3.39 0.04
C THR A 175 14.87 3.27 -0.65
N LEU A 176 14.86 2.79 -1.90
CA LEU A 176 13.64 2.55 -2.67
C LEU A 176 12.76 1.55 -1.94
N ALA A 177 13.31 0.41 -1.51
CA ALA A 177 12.56 -0.59 -0.77
C ALA A 177 12.04 -0.05 0.57
N ALA A 178 12.76 0.86 1.25
CA ALA A 178 12.23 1.53 2.44
C ALA A 178 10.94 2.30 2.13
N SER A 179 10.96 3.08 1.04
CA SER A 179 9.81 3.82 0.58
C SER A 179 8.69 2.91 0.12
N LEU A 180 9.00 1.82 -0.60
CA LEU A 180 8.01 0.82 -1.00
C LEU A 180 7.38 0.13 0.20
N VAL A 181 8.17 -0.23 1.21
CA VAL A 181 7.67 -0.75 2.48
C VAL A 181 6.72 0.26 3.09
N GLN A 182 7.06 1.54 3.17
CA GLN A 182 6.13 2.56 3.67
C GLN A 182 4.90 2.76 2.78
N LEU A 183 4.99 2.57 1.46
CA LEU A 183 3.85 2.70 0.55
C LEU A 183 2.90 1.51 0.64
N LEU A 184 3.45 0.30 0.83
CA LEU A 184 2.71 -0.94 0.97
C LEU A 184 2.21 -1.16 2.42
N GLN A 185 2.95 -0.65 3.41
CA GLN A 185 2.54 -0.61 4.82
C GLN A 185 1.71 0.63 5.15
N ARG A 186 1.70 1.65 4.28
CA ARG A 186 0.82 2.83 4.43
C ARG A 186 -0.57 2.26 4.59
N PRO A 187 -1.19 2.42 5.77
CA PRO A 187 -2.24 1.52 6.13
C PRO A 187 -3.39 1.64 5.15
N THR A 188 -3.69 0.54 4.48
CA THR A 188 -4.93 -0.19 4.75
C THR A 188 -4.76 -1.20 5.91
N GLY A 189 -3.65 -1.11 6.66
CA GLY A 189 -3.17 -2.05 7.67
C GLY A 189 -3.49 -1.71 9.12
N ALA A 190 -4.61 -1.03 9.40
CA ALA A 190 -5.26 -1.33 10.66
C ALA A 190 -5.94 -2.70 10.47
N SER A 191 -5.88 -3.57 11.47
CA SER A 191 -6.78 -4.72 11.52
C SER A 191 -7.94 -4.34 12.42
N ASP A 192 -9.15 -4.69 12.04
CA ASP A 192 -10.25 -4.63 13.00
C ASP A 192 -9.99 -5.61 14.16
N LEU A 193 -10.83 -5.56 15.19
CA LEU A 193 -10.70 -6.45 16.37
C LEU A 193 -10.75 -7.95 16.01
N VAL A 194 -11.13 -8.30 14.78
CA VAL A 194 -11.29 -9.66 14.26
C VAL A 194 -10.14 -10.06 13.32
N GLY A 195 -9.22 -9.13 13.00
CA GLY A 195 -8.06 -9.40 12.17
C GLY A 195 -8.25 -9.12 10.68
N ASN A 196 -9.38 -8.53 10.26
CA ASN A 196 -9.59 -8.17 8.86
C ASN A 196 -8.80 -6.91 8.51
N THR A 197 -8.17 -6.90 7.33
CA THR A 197 -7.45 -5.74 6.80
C THR A 197 -8.39 -4.56 6.53
N ILE A 198 -8.05 -3.36 7.01
CA ILE A 198 -8.88 -2.15 6.88
C ILE A 198 -8.45 -1.30 5.67
N ALA A 199 -9.10 -1.48 4.53
CA ALA A 199 -8.99 -0.59 3.37
C ALA A 199 -9.21 0.88 3.74
N ILE A 200 -8.37 1.79 3.20
CA ILE A 200 -8.56 3.23 3.24
C ILE A 200 -8.83 3.68 1.80
N LEU A 201 -10.02 4.24 1.57
CA LEU A 201 -10.45 4.73 0.27
C LEU A 201 -10.57 6.25 0.29
N ASP A 202 -10.07 6.89 -0.77
CA ASP A 202 -10.37 8.29 -1.06
C ASP A 202 -11.83 8.40 -1.54
N VAL A 203 -12.68 9.04 -0.75
CA VAL A 203 -14.07 9.28 -1.11
C VAL A 203 -14.23 10.72 -1.57
N GLU A 204 -14.77 10.90 -2.77
CA GLU A 204 -15.14 12.19 -3.34
C GLU A 204 -16.62 12.21 -3.71
N ILE A 205 -17.38 13.14 -3.13
CA ILE A 205 -18.80 13.37 -3.42
C ILE A 205 -18.91 14.76 -4.07
N ILE A 206 -19.49 14.83 -5.26
CA ILE A 206 -19.48 16.04 -6.11
C ILE A 206 -20.90 16.44 -6.51
N ASP A 207 -21.23 17.72 -6.32
CA ASP A 207 -22.50 18.35 -6.72
C ASP A 207 -23.72 17.80 -5.95
N PHE A 208 -23.50 17.40 -4.69
CA PHE A 208 -24.56 17.02 -3.75
C PHE A 208 -24.92 18.21 -2.85
N THR A 209 -26.17 18.29 -2.41
CA THR A 209 -26.56 19.22 -1.36
C THR A 209 -25.97 18.79 -0.02
N ASN A 210 -25.80 19.74 0.91
CA ASN A 210 -25.30 19.42 2.26
C ASN A 210 -26.18 18.37 2.97
N ALA A 211 -27.49 18.39 2.77
CA ALA A 211 -28.41 17.43 3.37
C ALA A 211 -28.16 16.00 2.83
N GLU A 212 -27.97 15.86 1.51
CA GLU A 212 -27.68 14.56 0.88
C GLU A 212 -26.30 14.04 1.28
N VAL A 213 -25.28 14.92 1.36
CA VAL A 213 -23.94 14.52 1.85
C VAL A 213 -24.04 14.00 3.29
N ILE A 214 -24.76 14.70 4.17
CA ILE A 214 -24.93 14.28 5.57
C ILE A 214 -25.62 12.91 5.63
N GLN A 215 -26.71 12.71 4.88
CA GLN A 215 -27.43 11.44 4.86
C GLN A 215 -26.57 10.29 4.33
N LEU A 216 -25.86 10.51 3.21
CA LEU A 216 -24.99 9.49 2.64
C LEU A 216 -23.85 9.11 3.59
N VAL A 217 -23.19 10.10 4.19
CA VAL A 217 -22.12 9.87 5.16
C VAL A 217 -22.64 9.17 6.42
N ASP A 218 -23.87 9.46 6.85
CA ASP A 218 -24.51 8.78 7.98
C ASP A 218 -24.75 7.29 7.69
N LEU A 219 -25.31 6.97 6.51
CA LEU A 219 -25.46 5.59 6.04
C LEU A 219 -24.10 4.89 5.92
N MET A 220 -23.08 5.56 5.39
CA MET A 220 -21.71 5.03 5.30
C MET A 220 -21.08 4.72 6.66
N ARG A 221 -21.48 5.42 7.74
CA ARG A 221 -20.98 5.17 9.10
C ARG A 221 -21.74 4.07 9.81
N ASN A 222 -23.04 4.05 9.64
CA ASN A 222 -23.92 3.25 10.49
C ASN A 222 -24.34 1.93 9.83
N GLU A 223 -24.41 1.89 8.50
CA GLU A 223 -24.97 0.75 7.76
C GLU A 223 -23.93 -0.01 6.93
N PHE A 224 -22.87 0.66 6.46
CA PHE A 224 -21.88 -0.01 5.63
C PHE A 224 -21.15 -1.11 6.41
N PRO A 225 -21.01 -2.31 5.82
CA PRO A 225 -20.34 -3.41 6.47
C PRO A 225 -18.86 -3.07 6.66
N GLY A 226 -18.31 -3.50 7.79
CA GLY A 226 -16.91 -3.32 8.10
C GLY A 226 -16.47 -1.88 8.25
N PHE A 227 -17.38 -0.91 8.43
CA PHE A 227 -17.00 0.47 8.74
C PHE A 227 -16.06 0.53 9.95
N VAL A 228 -15.01 1.34 9.84
CA VAL A 228 -14.04 1.57 10.92
C VAL A 228 -14.00 3.04 11.32
N ASP A 229 -13.72 3.92 10.36
CA ASP A 229 -13.54 5.35 10.63
C ASP A 229 -13.66 6.21 9.36
N ILE A 230 -13.85 7.52 9.56
CA ILE A 230 -13.74 8.55 8.52
C ILE A 230 -12.75 9.62 9.00
N THR A 231 -11.70 9.85 8.22
CA THR A 231 -10.69 10.88 8.54
C THR A 231 -10.47 11.85 7.38
N ARG A 232 -9.74 12.93 7.66
CA ARG A 232 -9.36 13.97 6.67
C ARG A 232 -10.55 14.52 5.87
N VAL A 233 -11.67 14.78 6.55
CA VAL A 233 -12.85 15.41 5.96
C VAL A 233 -12.50 16.82 5.50
N GLN A 234 -12.82 17.13 4.24
CA GLN A 234 -12.64 18.42 3.61
C GLN A 234 -13.87 18.74 2.76
N SER A 235 -14.33 19.99 2.81
CA SER A 235 -15.39 20.47 1.93
C SER A 235 -14.91 21.74 1.23
N SER A 236 -14.97 21.75 -0.10
CA SER A 236 -14.54 22.88 -0.92
C SER A 236 -15.42 23.02 -2.15
N GLY A 237 -16.24 24.08 -2.19
CA GLY A 237 -17.19 24.31 -3.26
C GLY A 237 -18.16 23.12 -3.42
N PRO A 238 -18.32 22.55 -4.63
CA PRO A 238 -19.23 21.43 -4.85
C PRO A 238 -18.65 20.07 -4.40
N ARG A 239 -17.42 20.03 -3.87
CA ARG A 239 -16.71 18.79 -3.56
C ARG A 239 -16.65 18.57 -2.06
N TYR A 240 -17.08 17.39 -1.65
CA TYR A 240 -16.85 16.84 -0.32
C TYR A 240 -15.87 15.68 -0.45
N ARG A 241 -14.80 15.70 0.35
CA ARG A 241 -13.71 14.71 0.32
C ARG A 241 -13.45 14.15 1.70
N MET A 242 -13.19 12.86 1.78
CA MET A 242 -12.79 12.20 3.01
C MET A 242 -11.98 10.94 2.74
N LEU A 243 -11.27 10.44 3.76
CA LEU A 243 -10.76 9.08 3.77
C LEU A 243 -11.75 8.19 4.51
N TYR A 244 -12.16 7.10 3.88
CA TYR A 244 -13.09 6.12 4.43
C TYR A 244 -12.35 4.82 4.75
N HIS A 245 -12.49 4.34 5.99
CA HIS A 245 -11.75 3.19 6.51
C HIS A 245 -12.73 2.04 6.70
N THR A 246 -12.46 0.89 6.08
CA THR A 246 -13.37 -0.24 6.08
C THR A 246 -12.66 -1.59 5.94
N SER A 247 -13.15 -2.62 6.62
CA SER A 247 -12.71 -4.01 6.42
C SER A 247 -13.54 -4.79 5.40
N ALA A 248 -14.55 -4.16 4.77
CA ALA A 248 -15.35 -4.81 3.74
C ALA A 248 -14.62 -4.93 2.40
N ASP A 249 -14.93 -6.01 1.68
CA ASP A 249 -14.49 -6.20 0.30
C ASP A 249 -15.17 -5.21 -0.67
N LEU A 250 -14.52 -4.98 -1.81
CA LEU A 250 -14.96 -4.02 -2.82
C LEU A 250 -16.37 -4.31 -3.35
N GLN A 251 -16.76 -5.59 -3.48
CA GLN A 251 -18.07 -5.95 -4.00
C GLN A 251 -19.19 -5.58 -3.03
N LYS A 252 -18.98 -5.81 -1.73
CA LYS A 252 -19.92 -5.35 -0.69
C LYS A 252 -19.99 -3.84 -0.64
N LEU A 253 -18.85 -3.14 -0.65
CA LEU A 253 -18.82 -1.68 -0.65
C LEU A 253 -19.59 -1.12 -1.84
N ALA A 254 -19.38 -1.65 -3.04
CA ALA A 254 -20.12 -1.23 -4.22
C ALA A 254 -21.63 -1.42 -4.04
N THR A 255 -22.06 -2.60 -3.57
CA THR A 255 -23.48 -2.88 -3.31
C THR A 255 -24.09 -1.89 -2.32
N TRP A 256 -23.38 -1.56 -1.25
CA TRP A 256 -23.88 -0.65 -0.21
C TRP A 256 -23.91 0.81 -0.64
N VAL A 257 -22.95 1.25 -1.47
CA VAL A 257 -23.04 2.58 -2.11
C VAL A 257 -24.33 2.69 -2.93
N ASP A 258 -24.71 1.63 -3.64
CA ASP A 258 -25.90 1.63 -4.49
C ASP A 258 -27.19 1.73 -3.66
N ILE A 259 -27.28 0.90 -2.62
CA ILE A 259 -28.39 0.88 -1.68
C ILE A 259 -28.55 2.26 -1.02
N SER A 260 -27.46 2.83 -0.51
CA SER A 260 -27.52 4.11 0.18
C SER A 260 -27.82 5.30 -0.73
N LEU A 261 -27.39 5.25 -2.00
CA LEU A 261 -27.81 6.24 -2.99
C LEU A 261 -29.31 6.13 -3.27
N GLU A 262 -29.84 4.91 -3.42
CA GLU A 262 -31.28 4.70 -3.61
C GLU A 262 -32.09 5.15 -2.39
N GLU A 263 -31.59 4.92 -1.17
CA GLU A 263 -32.25 5.30 0.09
C GLU A 263 -32.37 6.81 0.26
N ILE A 264 -31.38 7.58 -0.22
CA ILE A 264 -31.46 9.06 -0.27
C ILE A 264 -32.19 9.57 -1.52
N GLY A 265 -32.83 8.67 -2.29
CA GLY A 265 -33.67 9.01 -3.43
C GLY A 265 -32.93 9.27 -4.74
N LEU A 266 -31.68 8.81 -4.88
CA LEU A 266 -30.85 9.00 -6.08
C LEU A 266 -30.65 7.69 -6.84
N LYS A 267 -31.07 7.67 -8.10
CA LYS A 267 -30.86 6.50 -8.96
C LYS A 267 -29.54 6.59 -9.69
N VAL A 268 -28.78 5.50 -9.62
CA VAL A 268 -27.51 5.37 -10.33
C VAL A 268 -27.76 5.35 -11.84
N ASP A 269 -26.85 5.96 -12.59
CA ASP A 269 -26.88 6.13 -14.05
C ASP A 269 -28.04 6.99 -14.56
N THR A 270 -28.89 7.46 -13.64
CA THR A 270 -29.97 8.41 -13.92
C THR A 270 -29.63 9.75 -13.30
N ASP A 271 -29.50 9.79 -11.98
CA ASP A 271 -29.29 11.00 -11.18
C ASP A 271 -27.83 11.18 -10.77
N VAL A 272 -27.08 10.08 -10.64
CA VAL A 272 -25.69 10.06 -10.20
C VAL A 272 -24.84 9.09 -11.04
N GLN A 273 -23.59 9.47 -11.28
CA GLN A 273 -22.54 8.56 -11.73
C GLN A 273 -21.68 8.19 -10.53
N ARG A 274 -21.23 6.94 -10.48
CA ARG A 274 -20.27 6.49 -9.47
C ARG A 274 -19.10 5.76 -10.11
N ILE A 275 -17.93 5.87 -9.48
CA ILE A 275 -16.74 5.09 -9.80
C ILE A 275 -16.22 4.52 -8.49
N ILE A 276 -16.13 3.19 -8.40
CA ILE A 276 -15.67 2.50 -7.19
C ILE A 276 -14.49 1.63 -7.59
N THR A 277 -13.35 1.85 -6.94
CA THR A 277 -12.14 1.03 -7.08
C THR A 277 -11.60 0.67 -5.70
N GLU A 278 -10.54 -0.13 -5.65
CA GLU A 278 -9.85 -0.51 -4.41
C GLU A 278 -9.29 0.70 -3.62
N GLN A 279 -9.13 1.85 -4.27
CA GLN A 279 -8.52 3.04 -3.68
C GLN A 279 -9.47 4.22 -3.56
N ARG A 280 -10.60 4.24 -4.28
CA ARG A 280 -11.49 5.39 -4.31
C ARG A 280 -12.96 5.06 -4.49
N ILE A 281 -13.79 5.92 -3.93
CA ILE A 281 -15.22 6.01 -4.21
C ILE A 281 -15.47 7.42 -4.71
N ASP A 282 -15.88 7.56 -5.96
CA ASP A 282 -16.31 8.84 -6.53
C ASP A 282 -17.80 8.76 -6.80
N VAL A 283 -18.57 9.73 -6.32
CA VAL A 283 -19.99 9.87 -6.63
C VAL A 283 -20.26 11.30 -7.08
N ARG A 284 -20.78 11.45 -8.29
CA ARG A 284 -21.07 12.75 -8.90
C ARG A 284 -22.52 12.81 -9.34
N ARG A 285 -23.21 13.91 -9.02
CA ARG A 285 -24.54 14.18 -9.59
C ARG A 285 -24.44 14.46 -11.09
N ILE A 286 -25.33 13.86 -11.86
CA ILE A 286 -25.47 14.12 -13.29
C ILE A 286 -26.26 15.43 -13.45
N ASP A 287 -25.65 16.43 -14.07
CA ASP A 287 -26.34 17.69 -14.38
C ASP A 287 -27.45 17.43 -15.42
N PRO A 288 -28.74 17.73 -15.10
CA PRO A 288 -29.83 17.63 -16.06
C PRO A 288 -29.59 18.38 -17.38
N ALA A 289 -28.80 19.47 -17.35
CA ALA A 289 -28.43 20.21 -18.55
C ALA A 289 -27.57 19.39 -19.53
N THR A 290 -26.81 18.41 -19.02
CA THR A 290 -26.00 17.50 -19.84
C THR A 290 -26.77 16.29 -20.39
N ARG A 291 -28.02 16.05 -19.97
CA ARG A 291 -28.89 14.99 -20.55
C ARG A 291 -29.30 15.27 -22.01
N LYS A 292 -29.13 16.50 -22.52
CA LYS A 292 -29.43 16.83 -23.92
C LYS A 292 -28.26 16.48 -24.85
N GLY A 293 -28.19 15.21 -25.23
CA GLY A 293 -27.15 14.74 -26.16
C GLY A 293 -27.45 13.43 -26.86
N SER A 294 -28.72 13.04 -27.05
CA SER A 294 -29.06 11.90 -27.91
C SER A 294 -30.49 11.98 -28.45
N THR A 295 -30.85 13.09 -29.09
CA THR A 295 -31.87 13.05 -30.15
C THR A 295 -31.12 13.16 -31.46
N GLY A 296 -30.80 12.00 -32.04
CA GLY A 296 -30.27 11.92 -33.39
C GLY A 296 -31.21 12.66 -34.35
N ASN A 297 -30.61 13.47 -35.22
CA ASN A 297 -31.30 14.19 -36.26
C ASN A 297 -31.92 13.18 -37.25
N THR A 298 -33.22 12.92 -37.15
CA THR A 298 -33.96 12.05 -38.08
C THR A 298 -34.37 12.75 -39.38
N LEU A 299 -33.97 14.00 -39.61
CA LEU A 299 -34.32 14.76 -40.83
C LEU A 299 -33.22 14.76 -41.90
N LYS A 300 -32.53 13.62 -42.12
CA LYS A 300 -31.59 13.50 -43.25
C LYS A 300 -31.71 12.25 -44.12
N TYR A 301 -32.79 11.51 -43.99
CA TYR A 301 -33.15 10.46 -44.95
C TYR A 301 -34.64 10.57 -45.29
N ASN A 302 -34.93 11.39 -46.29
CA ASN A 302 -36.02 11.24 -47.26
C ASN A 302 -35.66 12.06 -48.49
#